data_AF-A0A0D0CRU5-F1
#
_entry.id   AF-A0A0D0CRU5-F1
#
_cell.length_a   1.000
_cell.length_b   1.000
_cell.length_c   1.000
_cell.angle_alpha   90.00
_cell.angle_beta   90.00
_cell.angle_gamma   90.00
#
_symmetry.space_group_name_H-M   'P 1'
#
loop_
_entity.id
_entity.type
_entity.pdbx_description
1 polymer ?
#
loop_
_entity_poly.entity_id
_entity_poly.type
_entity_poly.pdbx_seq_one_letter_code
_entity_poly.pdbx_strand_id
1 'polypeptide(L)' 'YLVSWKGYPSSKNSWECTGNLTHAKEVLNAYKKACPRDFPETLRPPHRK' A
#
# COMPACT_ATOMS: atom_id res chain seq x y z
N TYR A 1 -1.77 -1.14 -3.30
CA TYR A 1 -0.67 -0.17 -3.41
C TYR A 1 -0.03 -0.32 -4.77
N LEU A 2 0.25 0.79 -5.44
CA LEU A 2 1.08 0.74 -6.64
C LEU A 2 2.55 0.64 -6.19
N VAL A 3 3.16 -0.51 -6.42
CA VAL A 3 4.50 -0.82 -5.94
C VAL A 3 5.51 -0.52 -7.04
N SER A 4 6.58 0.19 -6.68
CA SER A 4 7.76 0.30 -7.53
C SER A 4 8.83 -0.68 -7.06
N TRP A 5 9.22 -1.56 -7.97
CA TRP A 5 10.14 -2.66 -7.67
C TRP A 5 11.60 -2.21 -7.81
N LYS A 6 12.42 -2.51 -6.80
CA LYS A 6 13.86 -2.17 -6.82
C LYS A 6 14.55 -2.86 -7.99
N GLY A 7 15.24 -2.08 -8.82
CA GLY A 7 15.97 -2.59 -9.99
C GLY A 7 15.10 -2.76 -11.25
N TYR A 8 13.81 -2.41 -11.19
CA TYR A 8 12.93 -2.40 -12.35
C TYR A 8 12.49 -0.97 -12.70
N PRO A 9 12.25 -0.68 -13.98
CA PRO A 9 11.70 0.61 -14.40
C PRO A 9 10.26 0.78 -13.93
N SER A 10 9.79 2.02 -13.87
CA SER A 10 8.41 2.37 -13.46
C SER A 10 7.32 1.72 -14.32
N SER A 11 7.65 1.31 -15.55
CA SER A 11 6.75 0.55 -16.44
C SER A 11 6.42 -0.85 -15.93
N LYS A 12 7.20 -1.37 -14.96
CA LYS A 12 6.97 -2.66 -14.30
C LYS A 12 6.29 -2.53 -12.94
N ASN A 13 5.81 -1.34 -12.58
CA ASN A 13 5.05 -1.16 -11.36
C ASN A 13 3.78 -2.04 -11.40
N SER A 14 3.46 -2.68 -10.28
CA SER A 14 2.27 -3.54 -10.16
C SER A 14 1.40 -3.10 -9.00
N TRP A 15 0.10 -3.42 -9.09
CA TRP A 15 -0.85 -3.20 -8.01
C TRP A 15 -0.85 -4.41 -7.06
N GLU A 16 -0.34 -4.21 -5.85
CA GLU A 16 -0.29 -5.26 -4.84
C GLU A 16 -1.24 -4.98 -3.67
N CYS A 17 -1.83 -6.05 -3.14
CA CYS A 17 -2.62 -6.01 -1.91
C CYS A 17 -1.72 -5.87 -0.68
N THR A 18 -2.25 -5.32 0.43
CA THR A 18 -1.58 -5.27 1.75
C THR A 18 -1.02 -6.63 2.15
N GLY A 19 -1.78 -7.71 1.91
CA GLY A 19 -1.40 -9.07 2.26
C GLY A 19 -0.17 -9.59 1.52
N ASN A 20 0.10 -9.11 0.30
CA ASN A 20 1.29 -9.51 -0.47
C ASN A 20 2.56 -8.79 0.00
N LEU A 21 2.39 -7.66 0.68
CA LEU A 21 3.48 -6.77 1.14
C LEU A 21 3.90 -7.06 2.58
N THR A 22 4.03 -8.35 2.93
CA THR A 22 4.36 -8.81 4.28
C THR A 22 5.71 -8.30 4.79
N HIS A 23 6.68 -8.13 3.88
CA HIS A 23 8.04 -7.66 4.19
C HIS A 23 8.26 -6.16 3.95
N ALA A 24 7.24 -5.41 3.54
CA ALA A 24 7.35 -3.98 3.24
C ALA A 24 6.63 -3.09 4.26
N LYS A 25 6.47 -3.57 5.51
CA LYS A 25 5.71 -2.88 6.57
C LYS A 25 6.22 -1.46 6.86
N GLU A 26 7.54 -1.27 6.89
CA GLU A 26 8.15 0.04 7.16
C GLU A 26 7.82 1.06 6.06
N VAL A 27 7.98 0.67 4.80
CA VAL A 27 7.66 1.51 3.63
C VAL A 27 6.17 1.84 3.59
N LEU A 28 5.32 0.85 3.89
CA LEU A 28 3.88 1.06 3.99
C LEU A 28 3.51 2.02 5.12
N ASN A 29 4.16 1.93 6.27
CA ASN A 29 3.90 2.84 7.40
C ASN A 29 4.35 4.27 7.08
N ALA A 30 5.50 4.44 6.43
CA ALA A 30 5.96 5.75 5.95
C ALA A 30 4.98 6.35 4.93
N TYR A 31 4.51 5.54 3.96
CA TYR A 31 3.51 5.97 2.98
C TYR A 31 2.20 6.38 3.64
N LYS A 32 1.66 5.56 4.56
CA LYS A 32 0.43 5.87 5.30
C LYS A 32 0.54 7.14 6.14
N LYS A 33 1.71 7.39 6.75
CA LYS A 33 1.97 8.61 7.53
C LYS A 33 2.05 9.85 6.64
N ALA A 34 2.65 9.73 5.47
CA ALA A 34 2.82 10.84 4.52
C ALA A 34 1.54 11.15 3.73
N CYS A 35 0.71 10.14 3.45
CA CYS A 35 -0.51 10.26 2.64
C CYS A 35 -1.79 9.94 3.47
N PRO A 36 -2.23 10.83 4.36
CA PRO A 36 -3.49 10.67 5.09
C PRO A 36 -4.75 10.79 4.20
N ARG A 37 -4.61 11.23 2.94
CA ARG A 37 -5.74 11.43 2.00
C ARG A 37 -6.24 10.17 1.31
N ASP A 38 -5.39 9.17 1.09
CA ASP A 38 -5.76 7.96 0.34
C ASP A 38 -6.44 6.89 1.22
N PHE A 39 -6.46 7.11 2.54
CA PHE A 39 -6.96 6.13 3.50
C PHE A 39 -7.76 6.76 4.63
N PRO A 40 -8.89 7.45 4.34
CA PRO A 40 -9.81 7.78 5.40
C PRO A 40 -10.30 6.46 6.03
N GLU A 41 -9.97 6.25 7.29
CA GLU A 41 -10.39 5.10 8.12
C GLU A 41 -11.89 4.79 7.98
N THR A 42 -12.68 5.82 7.63
CA THR A 42 -14.12 5.84 7.43
C THR A 42 -14.61 5.17 6.14
N LEU A 43 -13.76 4.89 5.15
CA LEU A 43 -14.12 4.20 3.90
C LEU A 43 -13.74 2.72 3.87
N ARG A 44 -13.18 2.18 4.97
CA ARG A 44 -12.99 0.73 5.07
C ARG A 44 -14.36 0.05 5.17
N PRO A 45 -14.67 -0.92 4.31
CA PRO A 45 -15.86 -1.74 4.49
C PRO A 45 -15.83 -2.34 5.90
N PRO A 46 -16.94 -2.32 6.65
CA PRO A 46 -16.98 -2.98 7.94
C PRO A 46 -16.59 -4.43 7.74
N HIS A 47 -15.63 -4.92 8.54
CA HIS A 47 -15.30 -6.34 8.60
C HIS A 47 -16.60 -7.09 8.89
N ARG A 48 -17.17 -7.75 7.88
CA ARG A 48 -18.29 -8.66 8.08
C ARG A 48 -17.78 -9.78 8.99
N LYS A 49 -18.36 -9.84 10.18
CA LYS A 49 -18.13 -10.86 11.21
C LYS A 49 -18.43 -12.25 10.67
#